data_AF-A0A8J3ERI1-F1
#
_entry.id   AF-A0A8J3ERI1-F1
#
_cell.length_a   1.000
_cell.length_b   1.000
_cell.length_c   1.000
_cell.angle_alpha   90.00
_cell.angle_beta   90.00
_cell.angle_gamma   90.00
#
_symmetry.space_group_name_H-M   'P 1'
#
loop_
_entity.id
_entity.type
_entity.pdbx_description
1 polymer ?
#
loop_
_entity_poly.entity_id
_entity_poly.type
_entity_poly.pdbx_seq_one_letter_code
_entity_poly.pdbx_strand_id
1 'polypeptide(L)'
;MRADRELLSIADHLSHEYNLLFESGLFEPAEKLQKAAEQVSEAFSGSWLGYHSYVYYAEFTSPPAGAYFSPVWGLCFTFSSNDTEGDWREYSSKEVKNEVYRLAGFPILERLREEEAQFKDYFQQYKGDITSILYSFIGHSGDDYLRSLLEQVEEANIVVSNDVLDQFRPPFNNNCNDEKALRKGRVTPPHMEIWADVTAIGHNVGSIRKLSDLARKAGSHIFRLLEHQRPLPVIGTNVFIGHGRAPAWRELKDFIEDRLSLPWDEFNRVPIAGVTNISRLLEMLDSASIAFIVLTAEDETVDGKMHARMNAIHEAGLFQGRLGFNKAILLLEEGCEEFSNVQGLGQVRFPSGNISACFEEVRRVLEREGVL
;
A
#
# COMPACT_ATOMS: atom_id res chain seq x y z
N MET A 1 8.31 -10.94 -5.85
CA MET A 1 8.43 -9.68 -5.08
C MET A 1 7.54 -9.81 -3.84
N ARG A 2 7.82 -9.11 -2.73
CA ARG A 2 6.98 -9.22 -1.51
C ARG A 2 5.70 -8.40 -1.74
N ALA A 3 4.52 -9.04 -1.69
CA ALA A 3 3.22 -8.44 -2.03
C ALA A 3 2.92 -7.15 -1.24
N ASP A 4 3.34 -7.09 0.03
CA ASP A 4 3.27 -5.89 0.88
C ASP A 4 4.02 -4.70 0.27
N ARG A 5 5.25 -4.92 -0.20
CA ARG A 5 6.10 -3.85 -0.76
C ARG A 5 5.56 -3.34 -2.08
N GLU A 6 5.00 -4.23 -2.90
CA GLU A 6 4.41 -3.87 -4.17
C GLU A 6 3.18 -2.99 -3.98
N LEU A 7 2.26 -3.38 -3.08
CA LEU A 7 1.09 -2.57 -2.72
C LEU A 7 1.47 -1.21 -2.12
N LEU A 8 2.49 -1.16 -1.25
CA LEU A 8 2.97 0.10 -0.69
C LEU A 8 3.62 0.98 -1.75
N SER A 9 4.37 0.42 -2.69
CA SER A 9 4.94 1.16 -3.82
C SER A 9 3.85 1.73 -4.74
N ILE A 10 2.81 0.95 -5.04
CA ILE A 10 1.65 1.42 -5.80
C ILE A 10 0.96 2.57 -5.05
N ALA A 11 0.77 2.42 -3.73
CA ALA A 11 0.16 3.46 -2.90
C ALA A 11 0.98 4.76 -2.89
N ASP A 12 2.30 4.67 -2.76
CA ASP A 12 3.20 5.83 -2.79
C ASP A 12 3.15 6.54 -4.14
N HIS A 13 3.12 5.79 -5.24
CA HIS A 13 3.03 6.38 -6.58
C HIS A 13 1.66 7.05 -6.82
N LEU A 14 0.54 6.38 -6.53
CA LEU A 14 -0.79 6.99 -6.62
C LEU A 14 -0.93 8.25 -5.74
N SER A 15 -0.30 8.25 -4.56
CA SER A 15 -0.27 9.42 -3.68
C SER A 15 0.54 10.56 -4.28
N HIS A 16 1.68 10.26 -4.90
CA HIS A 16 2.50 11.26 -5.60
C HIS A 16 1.73 11.92 -6.75
N GLU A 17 1.09 11.13 -7.60
CA GLU A 17 0.27 11.64 -8.71
C GLU A 17 -0.89 12.50 -8.22
N TYR A 18 -1.58 12.09 -7.15
CA TYR A 18 -2.61 12.90 -6.52
C TYR A 18 -2.06 14.25 -5.99
N ASN A 19 -0.87 14.25 -5.39
CA ASN A 19 -0.27 15.49 -4.89
C ASN A 19 0.15 16.43 -6.03
N LEU A 20 0.65 15.90 -7.15
CA LEU A 20 0.95 16.71 -8.34
C LEU A 20 -0.31 17.41 -8.87
N LEU A 21 -1.44 16.70 -8.92
CA LEU A 21 -2.74 17.26 -9.28
C LEU A 21 -3.23 18.31 -8.27
N PHE A 22 -2.96 18.10 -6.99
CA PHE A 22 -3.31 19.06 -5.95
C PHE A 22 -2.49 20.35 -6.06
N GLU A 23 -1.19 20.20 -6.32
CA GLU A 23 -0.25 21.30 -6.50
C GLU A 23 -0.43 22.05 -7.83
N SER A 24 -1.00 21.41 -8.86
CA SER A 24 -1.28 22.07 -10.15
C SER A 24 -2.32 23.19 -10.05
N GLY A 25 -2.99 23.31 -8.88
CA GLY A 25 -3.93 24.38 -8.57
C GLY A 25 -5.25 24.26 -9.32
N LEU A 26 -5.60 23.07 -9.82
CA LEU A 26 -6.80 22.84 -10.61
C LEU A 26 -8.10 22.74 -9.79
N PHE A 27 -8.01 22.37 -8.52
CA PHE A 27 -9.19 22.10 -7.69
C PHE A 27 -10.05 23.35 -7.46
N GLU A 28 -9.44 24.48 -7.08
CA GLU A 28 -10.17 25.73 -6.85
C GLU A 28 -10.86 26.22 -8.15
N PRO A 29 -10.17 26.26 -9.30
CA PRO A 29 -10.79 26.52 -10.58
C PRO A 29 -11.93 25.57 -10.95
N ALA A 30 -11.80 24.27 -10.72
CA ALA A 30 -12.86 23.29 -10.96
C ALA A 30 -14.09 23.59 -10.08
N GLU A 31 -13.90 23.82 -8.78
CA GLU A 31 -14.98 24.20 -7.86
C GLU A 31 -15.69 25.49 -8.30
N LYS A 32 -14.95 26.49 -8.80
CA LYS A 32 -15.52 27.73 -9.35
C LYS A 32 -16.35 27.48 -10.60
N LEU A 33 -15.91 26.62 -11.53
CA LEU A 33 -16.72 26.23 -12.69
C LEU A 33 -17.99 25.51 -12.27
N GLN A 34 -17.91 24.60 -11.29
CA GLN A 34 -19.08 23.87 -10.80
C GLN A 34 -20.12 24.84 -10.22
N LYS A 35 -19.70 25.73 -9.32
CA LYS A 35 -20.56 26.77 -8.73
C LYS A 35 -21.14 27.71 -9.78
N ALA A 36 -20.35 28.10 -10.78
CA ALA A 36 -20.84 28.94 -11.88
C ALA A 36 -21.91 28.23 -12.72
N ALA A 37 -21.74 26.93 -13.01
CA ALA A 37 -22.75 26.16 -13.72
C ALA A 37 -24.03 25.98 -12.90
N GLU A 38 -23.91 25.80 -11.59
CA GLU A 38 -25.04 25.77 -10.65
C GLU A 38 -25.78 27.11 -10.60
N GLN A 39 -25.05 28.23 -10.60
CA GLN A 39 -25.65 29.56 -10.65
C GLN A 39 -26.43 29.79 -11.96
N VAL A 40 -25.87 29.39 -13.11
CA VAL A 40 -26.56 29.49 -14.41
C VAL A 40 -27.79 28.57 -14.45
N SER A 41 -27.78 27.45 -13.73
CA SER A 41 -28.92 26.54 -13.60
C SER A 41 -30.14 27.22 -12.96
N GLU A 42 -29.95 28.22 -12.09
CA GLU A 42 -31.07 28.95 -11.47
C GLU A 42 -31.93 29.72 -12.49
N ALA A 43 -31.34 30.09 -13.62
CA ALA A 43 -32.05 30.75 -14.72
C ALA A 43 -32.62 29.75 -15.74
N PHE A 44 -32.35 28.45 -15.61
CA PHE A 44 -32.71 27.45 -16.61
C PHE A 44 -34.21 27.15 -16.61
N SER A 45 -34.76 26.92 -17.81
CA SER A 45 -36.18 26.52 -18.00
C SER A 45 -36.58 25.21 -17.33
N GLY A 46 -35.61 24.39 -16.92
CA GLY A 46 -35.81 23.06 -16.34
C GLY A 46 -36.09 21.97 -17.38
N SER A 47 -36.22 22.30 -18.66
CA SER A 47 -36.64 21.36 -19.71
C SER A 47 -35.49 20.93 -20.61
N TRP A 48 -35.22 19.63 -20.66
CA TRP A 48 -34.16 19.01 -21.49
C TRP A 48 -34.62 18.65 -22.91
N LEU A 49 -35.71 19.23 -23.39
CA LEU A 49 -36.32 18.88 -24.66
C LEU A 49 -35.91 19.85 -25.77
N GLY A 50 -35.19 19.36 -26.78
CA GLY A 50 -34.87 20.09 -28.00
C GLY A 50 -34.27 21.46 -27.74
N TYR A 51 -34.94 22.53 -28.20
CA TYR A 51 -34.47 23.89 -27.97
C TYR A 51 -34.77 24.40 -26.55
N HIS A 52 -35.68 23.77 -25.79
CA HIS A 52 -35.95 24.17 -24.40
C HIS A 52 -34.70 24.03 -23.51
N SER A 53 -33.80 23.09 -23.84
CA SER A 53 -32.49 22.90 -23.18
C SER A 53 -31.57 24.13 -23.29
N TYR A 54 -31.94 25.06 -24.16
CA TYR A 54 -31.24 26.31 -24.44
C TYR A 54 -32.02 27.53 -23.95
N VAL A 55 -33.15 27.33 -23.28
CA VAL A 55 -33.97 28.43 -22.75
C VAL A 55 -33.57 28.74 -21.32
N TYR A 56 -33.19 29.99 -21.11
CA TYR A 56 -32.87 30.57 -19.81
C TYR A 56 -33.62 31.88 -19.66
N TYR A 57 -33.83 32.30 -18.42
CA TYR A 57 -34.35 33.62 -18.13
C TYR A 57 -33.35 34.71 -18.56
N ALA A 58 -33.83 35.90 -18.86
CA ALA A 58 -33.03 36.99 -19.39
C ALA A 58 -31.78 37.27 -18.52
N GLU A 59 -30.65 37.47 -19.22
CA GLU A 59 -29.35 37.79 -18.62
C GLU A 59 -28.85 36.73 -17.61
N PHE A 60 -29.35 35.49 -17.71
CA PHE A 60 -29.03 34.39 -16.78
C PHE A 60 -29.35 34.71 -15.32
N THR A 61 -30.39 35.52 -15.09
CA THR A 61 -30.89 35.85 -13.75
C THR A 61 -31.96 34.86 -13.32
N SER A 62 -32.08 34.59 -12.02
CA SER A 62 -33.12 33.69 -11.51
C SER A 62 -34.51 34.29 -11.77
N PRO A 63 -35.49 33.50 -12.26
CA PRO A 63 -36.81 34.00 -12.62
C PRO A 63 -37.53 34.60 -11.40
N PRO A 64 -38.10 35.82 -11.51
CA PRO A 64 -38.83 36.45 -10.41
C PRO A 64 -40.15 35.72 -10.13
N ALA A 65 -40.77 36.02 -8.98
CA ALA A 65 -42.08 35.48 -8.64
C ALA A 65 -43.12 35.80 -9.75
N GLY A 66 -43.83 34.77 -10.21
CA GLY A 66 -44.79 34.88 -11.31
C GLY A 66 -44.22 34.54 -12.69
N ALA A 67 -42.89 34.55 -12.87
CA ALA A 67 -42.30 34.03 -14.10
C ALA A 67 -42.36 32.49 -14.11
N TYR A 68 -42.79 31.93 -15.24
CA TYR A 68 -42.96 30.50 -15.42
C TYR A 68 -42.66 30.11 -16.87
N PHE A 69 -41.82 29.10 -17.06
CA PHE A 69 -41.63 28.48 -18.36
C PHE A 69 -42.57 27.29 -18.52
N SER A 70 -43.39 27.28 -19.56
CA SER A 70 -44.26 26.14 -19.86
C SER A 70 -43.48 25.03 -20.57
N PRO A 71 -43.25 23.86 -19.93
CA PRO A 71 -42.61 22.74 -20.62
C PRO A 71 -43.50 22.10 -21.69
N VAL A 72 -44.80 22.44 -21.70
CA VAL A 72 -45.77 21.95 -22.70
C VAL A 72 -45.70 22.77 -23.98
N TRP A 73 -45.61 24.09 -23.87
CA TRP A 73 -45.69 25.01 -25.03
C TRP A 73 -44.37 25.70 -25.37
N GLY A 74 -43.36 25.61 -24.51
CA GLY A 74 -42.07 26.24 -24.76
C GLY A 74 -42.19 27.76 -24.87
N LEU A 75 -41.53 28.32 -25.88
CA LEU A 75 -41.65 29.72 -26.30
C LEU A 75 -42.65 29.90 -27.45
N CYS A 76 -43.43 28.86 -27.82
CA CYS A 76 -44.42 28.99 -28.88
C CYS A 76 -45.57 29.92 -28.44
N PHE A 77 -45.77 30.99 -29.21
CA PHE A 77 -46.96 31.82 -29.06
C PHE A 77 -48.12 31.20 -29.84
N THR A 78 -49.20 30.83 -29.15
CA THR A 78 -50.46 30.43 -29.80
C THR A 78 -51.53 31.50 -29.57
N PHE A 79 -52.46 31.65 -30.51
CA PHE A 79 -53.58 32.60 -30.40
C PHE A 79 -54.49 32.37 -29.18
N SER A 80 -54.38 31.20 -28.53
CA SER A 80 -55.29 30.74 -27.46
C SER A 80 -54.63 30.61 -26.09
N SER A 81 -53.28 30.59 -26.03
CA SER A 81 -52.52 30.49 -24.79
C SER A 81 -51.06 30.88 -25.01
N ASN A 82 -50.55 31.75 -24.13
CA ASN A 82 -49.11 31.92 -23.89
C ASN A 82 -48.85 31.52 -22.45
N ASP A 83 -48.64 30.22 -22.22
CA ASP A 83 -48.45 29.65 -20.87
C ASP A 83 -47.06 29.95 -20.31
N THR A 84 -46.13 30.48 -21.12
CA THR A 84 -44.85 30.97 -20.65
C THR A 84 -44.95 32.45 -20.29
N GLU A 85 -44.67 32.77 -19.02
CA GLU A 85 -44.73 34.11 -18.46
C GLU A 85 -43.33 34.57 -18.01
N GLY A 86 -42.99 35.82 -18.34
CA GLY A 86 -41.68 36.42 -18.07
C GLY A 86 -40.73 36.43 -19.27
N ASP A 87 -39.53 36.99 -19.06
CA ASP A 87 -38.54 37.24 -20.12
C ASP A 87 -37.63 36.03 -20.37
N TRP A 88 -38.23 34.92 -20.82
CA TRP A 88 -37.51 33.71 -21.20
C TRP A 88 -36.94 33.82 -22.61
N ARG A 89 -35.67 33.44 -22.79
CA ARG A 89 -34.95 33.58 -24.06
C ARG A 89 -34.22 32.29 -24.43
N GLU A 90 -34.23 31.96 -25.72
CA GLU A 90 -33.37 30.92 -26.29
C GLU A 90 -31.96 31.50 -26.49
N TYR A 91 -30.95 30.86 -25.90
CA TYR A 91 -29.53 31.23 -26.04
C TYR A 91 -28.79 30.18 -26.86
N SER A 92 -27.71 30.56 -27.54
CA SER A 92 -26.82 29.57 -28.14
C SER A 92 -26.03 28.81 -27.07
N SER A 93 -25.59 27.58 -27.39
CA SER A 93 -24.68 26.81 -26.53
C SER A 93 -23.45 27.62 -26.11
N LYS A 94 -22.91 28.42 -27.04
CA LYS A 94 -21.73 29.27 -26.79
C LYS A 94 -22.01 30.37 -25.78
N GLU A 95 -23.17 31.02 -25.85
CA GLU A 95 -23.55 32.07 -24.90
C GLU A 95 -23.69 31.52 -23.48
N VAL A 96 -24.36 30.39 -23.32
CA VAL A 96 -24.53 29.74 -22.00
C VAL A 96 -23.17 29.32 -21.42
N LYS A 97 -22.32 28.67 -22.22
CA LYS A 97 -20.98 28.24 -21.77
C LYS A 97 -20.08 29.43 -21.43
N ASN A 98 -20.13 30.50 -22.23
CA ASN A 98 -19.39 31.72 -21.96
C ASN A 98 -19.83 32.38 -20.66
N GLU A 99 -21.12 32.34 -20.33
CA GLU A 99 -21.60 32.87 -19.05
C GLU A 99 -21.04 32.07 -17.86
N VAL A 100 -21.03 30.74 -17.95
CA VAL A 100 -20.39 29.89 -16.93
C VAL A 100 -18.92 30.25 -16.77
N TYR A 101 -18.18 30.42 -17.87
CA TYR A 101 -16.76 30.82 -17.81
C TYR A 101 -16.56 32.24 -17.27
N ARG A 102 -17.48 33.17 -17.59
CA ARG A 102 -17.44 34.55 -17.09
C ARG A 102 -17.62 34.59 -15.57
N LEU A 103 -18.55 33.81 -15.03
CA LEU A 103 -18.80 33.68 -13.59
C LEU A 103 -17.65 32.96 -12.87
N ALA A 104 -17.08 31.92 -13.49
CA ALA A 104 -15.93 31.19 -12.95
C ALA A 104 -14.62 32.00 -12.98
N GLY A 105 -14.52 32.97 -13.90
CA GLY A 105 -13.37 33.87 -14.07
C GLY A 105 -12.29 33.39 -15.04
N PHE A 106 -12.42 32.18 -15.62
CA PHE A 106 -11.44 31.62 -16.57
C PHE A 106 -11.98 30.34 -17.28
N PRO A 107 -11.65 30.11 -18.57
CA PRO A 107 -12.04 28.91 -19.31
C PRO A 107 -10.97 27.80 -19.16
N ILE A 108 -11.05 27.01 -18.08
CA ILE A 108 -10.02 25.98 -17.79
C ILE A 108 -10.45 24.54 -18.12
N LEU A 109 -11.65 24.35 -18.67
CA LEU A 109 -12.25 23.01 -18.81
C LEU A 109 -11.39 22.06 -19.66
N GLU A 110 -10.82 22.54 -20.77
CA GLU A 110 -9.97 21.68 -21.61
C GLU A 110 -8.69 21.27 -20.91
N ARG A 111 -8.08 22.17 -20.11
CA ARG A 111 -6.91 21.82 -19.28
C ARG A 111 -7.27 20.76 -18.24
N LEU A 112 -8.44 20.86 -17.60
CA LEU A 112 -8.90 19.83 -16.65
C LEU A 112 -9.03 18.47 -17.31
N ARG A 113 -9.59 18.42 -18.53
CA ARG A 113 -9.75 17.18 -19.29
C ARG A 113 -8.41 16.58 -19.72
N GLU A 114 -7.47 17.42 -20.15
CA GLU A 114 -6.12 16.99 -20.52
C GLU A 114 -5.38 16.39 -19.32
N GLU A 115 -5.43 17.05 -18.16
CA GLU A 115 -4.83 16.51 -16.94
C GLU A 115 -5.55 15.22 -16.53
N GLU A 116 -6.89 15.17 -16.49
CA GLU A 116 -7.66 13.96 -16.15
C GLU A 116 -7.36 12.76 -17.07
N ALA A 117 -7.22 12.99 -18.38
CA ALA A 117 -6.98 11.94 -19.37
C ALA A 117 -5.69 11.17 -19.08
N GLN A 118 -4.65 11.84 -18.58
CA GLN A 118 -3.38 11.21 -18.25
C GLN A 118 -3.53 10.16 -17.14
N PHE A 119 -4.45 10.35 -16.20
CA PHE A 119 -4.58 9.47 -15.03
C PHE A 119 -5.52 8.28 -15.22
N LYS A 120 -6.40 8.32 -16.23
CA LYS A 120 -7.38 7.24 -16.48
C LYS A 120 -6.69 5.89 -16.77
N ASP A 121 -5.60 5.92 -17.54
CA ASP A 121 -4.85 4.72 -17.90
C ASP A 121 -4.15 4.11 -16.67
N TYR A 122 -3.48 4.95 -15.87
CA TYR A 122 -2.85 4.52 -14.63
C TYR A 122 -3.85 3.94 -13.63
N PHE A 123 -5.04 4.55 -13.51
CA PHE A 123 -6.06 4.05 -12.60
C PHE A 123 -6.45 2.61 -12.92
N GLN A 124 -6.71 2.29 -14.19
CA GLN A 124 -7.10 0.93 -14.59
C GLN A 124 -5.97 -0.06 -14.39
N GLN A 125 -4.74 0.34 -14.72
CA GLN A 125 -3.56 -0.48 -14.48
C GLN A 125 -3.40 -0.81 -12.98
N TYR A 126 -3.32 0.22 -12.12
CA TYR A 126 -3.09 0.02 -10.69
C TYR A 126 -4.26 -0.68 -10.00
N LYS A 127 -5.50 -0.42 -10.42
CA LYS A 127 -6.65 -1.18 -9.94
C LYS A 127 -6.48 -2.67 -10.25
N GLY A 128 -6.08 -3.01 -11.47
CA GLY A 128 -5.79 -4.38 -11.89
C GLY A 128 -4.67 -5.03 -11.06
N ASP A 129 -3.57 -4.31 -10.86
CA ASP A 129 -2.41 -4.79 -10.10
C ASP A 129 -2.77 -5.06 -8.63
N ILE A 130 -3.43 -4.11 -7.96
CA ILE A 130 -3.89 -4.25 -6.56
C ILE A 130 -4.85 -5.44 -6.44
N THR A 131 -5.81 -5.53 -7.36
CA THR A 131 -6.80 -6.62 -7.41
C THR A 131 -6.10 -7.97 -7.53
N SER A 132 -5.15 -8.10 -8.46
CA SER A 132 -4.36 -9.31 -8.68
C SER A 132 -3.58 -9.72 -7.42
N ILE A 133 -2.90 -8.77 -6.77
CA ILE A 133 -2.14 -9.02 -5.54
C ILE A 133 -3.06 -9.47 -4.41
N LEU A 134 -4.21 -8.81 -4.23
CA LEU A 134 -5.18 -9.16 -3.19
C LEU A 134 -5.79 -10.55 -3.40
N TYR A 135 -6.22 -10.87 -4.63
CA TYR A 135 -6.72 -12.22 -4.96
C TYR A 135 -5.67 -13.30 -4.66
N SER A 136 -4.42 -13.05 -5.06
CA SER A 136 -3.30 -13.97 -4.78
C SER A 136 -3.14 -14.23 -3.28
N PHE A 137 -3.19 -13.19 -2.44
CA PHE A 137 -3.01 -13.35 -1.01
C PHE A 137 -4.22 -13.98 -0.29
N ILE A 138 -5.45 -13.53 -0.64
CA ILE A 138 -6.71 -14.04 -0.07
C ILE A 138 -6.88 -15.53 -0.33
N GLY A 139 -6.47 -16.01 -1.52
CA GLY A 139 -6.51 -17.44 -1.86
C GLY A 139 -5.71 -18.34 -0.91
N HIS A 140 -4.72 -17.78 -0.21
CA HIS A 140 -3.87 -18.50 0.74
C HIS A 140 -4.29 -18.30 2.21
N SER A 141 -4.75 -17.09 2.59
CA SER A 141 -5.00 -16.74 4.00
C SER A 141 -6.47 -16.81 4.43
N GLY A 142 -7.42 -16.62 3.51
CA GLY A 142 -8.85 -16.50 3.83
C GLY A 142 -9.22 -15.25 4.65
N ASP A 143 -8.37 -14.22 4.66
CA ASP A 143 -8.53 -13.01 5.49
C ASP A 143 -9.73 -12.13 5.06
N ASP A 144 -10.75 -12.03 5.93
CA ASP A 144 -11.98 -11.27 5.65
C ASP A 144 -11.77 -9.75 5.55
N TYR A 145 -10.75 -9.20 6.22
CA TYR A 145 -10.44 -7.77 6.08
C TYR A 145 -9.87 -7.49 4.68
N LEU A 146 -8.96 -8.34 4.19
CA LEU A 146 -8.47 -8.23 2.81
C LEU A 146 -9.57 -8.41 1.77
N ARG A 147 -10.56 -9.29 2.03
CA ARG A 147 -11.76 -9.40 1.17
C ARG A 147 -12.56 -8.10 1.13
N SER A 148 -12.80 -7.48 2.29
CA SER A 148 -13.51 -6.19 2.34
C SER A 148 -12.75 -5.07 1.62
N LEU A 149 -11.41 -5.11 1.62
CA LEU A 149 -10.59 -4.15 0.87
C LEU A 149 -10.65 -4.44 -0.63
N LEU A 150 -10.65 -5.71 -1.03
CA LEU A 150 -10.79 -6.13 -2.43
C LEU A 150 -12.13 -5.65 -3.01
N GLU A 151 -13.24 -5.86 -2.30
CA GLU A 151 -14.56 -5.37 -2.73
C GLU A 151 -14.55 -3.85 -2.95
N GLN A 152 -13.96 -3.09 -2.03
CA GLN A 152 -13.82 -1.63 -2.17
C GLN A 152 -12.93 -1.21 -3.34
N VAL A 153 -11.89 -2.00 -3.68
CA VAL A 153 -11.05 -1.78 -4.86
C VAL A 153 -11.84 -2.05 -6.13
N GLU A 154 -12.63 -3.13 -6.17
CA GLU A 154 -13.49 -3.48 -7.30
C GLU A 154 -14.58 -2.44 -7.55
N GLU A 155 -15.17 -1.88 -6.49
CA GLU A 155 -16.14 -0.79 -6.56
C GLU A 155 -15.52 0.55 -6.98
N ALA A 156 -14.22 0.76 -6.77
CA ALA A 156 -13.56 2.01 -7.16
C ALA A 156 -13.56 2.13 -8.68
N ASN A 157 -14.22 3.16 -9.21
CA ASN A 157 -14.37 3.37 -10.65
C ASN A 157 -14.02 4.80 -11.06
N ILE A 158 -13.82 4.94 -12.36
CA ILE A 158 -13.78 6.21 -13.07
C ILE A 158 -15.16 6.38 -13.71
N VAL A 159 -15.70 7.60 -13.65
CA VAL A 159 -16.95 7.98 -14.29
C VAL A 159 -16.66 8.91 -15.46
N VAL A 160 -17.45 8.82 -16.52
CA VAL A 160 -17.42 9.82 -17.61
C VAL A 160 -18.59 10.77 -17.45
N SER A 161 -18.51 11.93 -18.09
CA SER A 161 -19.53 12.99 -17.99
C SER A 161 -20.93 12.48 -18.38
N ASN A 162 -21.02 11.54 -19.32
CA ASN A 162 -22.30 10.92 -19.69
C ASN A 162 -22.91 10.09 -18.54
N ASP A 163 -22.11 9.40 -17.74
CA ASP A 163 -22.62 8.63 -16.59
C ASP A 163 -23.24 9.57 -15.55
N VAL A 164 -22.60 10.72 -15.34
CA VAL A 164 -23.13 11.78 -14.47
C VAL A 164 -24.43 12.33 -15.07
N LEU A 165 -24.45 12.69 -16.35
CA LEU A 165 -25.63 13.23 -17.01
C LEU A 165 -26.82 12.25 -16.98
N ASP A 166 -26.57 10.95 -17.14
CA ASP A 166 -27.62 9.93 -17.16
C ASP A 166 -28.36 9.83 -15.81
N GLN A 167 -27.70 10.11 -14.69
CA GLN A 167 -28.33 10.14 -13.37
C GLN A 167 -29.29 11.33 -13.19
N PHE A 168 -29.00 12.46 -13.83
CA PHE A 168 -29.80 13.69 -13.71
C PHE A 168 -30.76 13.90 -14.87
N ARG A 169 -30.64 13.12 -15.95
CA ARG A 169 -31.48 13.25 -17.12
C ARG A 169 -32.92 12.89 -16.76
N PRO A 170 -33.89 13.81 -16.92
CA PRO A 170 -35.28 13.51 -16.65
C PRO A 170 -35.82 12.44 -17.62
N PRO A 171 -36.82 11.65 -17.21
CA PRO A 171 -37.51 10.74 -18.12
C PRO A 171 -38.08 11.53 -19.30
N PHE A 172 -38.16 10.89 -20.47
CA PHE A 172 -38.70 11.56 -21.65
C PHE A 172 -40.18 11.88 -21.43
N ASN A 173 -40.53 13.15 -21.57
CA ASN A 173 -41.91 13.61 -21.44
C ASN A 173 -42.54 13.80 -22.83
N ASN A 174 -43.50 12.94 -23.17
CA ASN A 174 -44.27 13.06 -24.41
C ASN A 174 -45.39 14.12 -24.33
N ASN A 175 -45.66 14.67 -23.14
CA ASN A 175 -46.69 15.68 -22.92
C ASN A 175 -46.13 17.08 -23.23
N CYS A 176 -45.77 17.29 -24.48
CA CYS A 176 -45.32 18.56 -25.04
C CYS A 176 -46.06 18.81 -26.36
N ASN A 177 -46.54 20.03 -26.56
CA ASN A 177 -47.22 20.45 -27.78
C ASN A 177 -46.31 21.32 -28.67
N ASP A 178 -45.10 21.64 -28.21
CA ASP A 178 -44.08 22.28 -29.02
C ASP A 178 -43.38 21.26 -29.94
N GLU A 179 -43.82 21.20 -31.20
CA GLU A 179 -43.24 20.31 -32.21
C GLU A 179 -41.76 20.58 -32.48
N LYS A 180 -41.29 21.85 -32.39
CA LYS A 180 -39.88 22.21 -32.65
C LYS A 180 -38.99 21.59 -31.58
N ALA A 181 -39.42 21.62 -30.33
CA ALA A 181 -38.72 20.97 -29.23
C ALA A 181 -38.80 19.45 -29.33
N LEU A 182 -40.01 18.89 -29.51
CA LEU A 182 -40.23 17.45 -29.58
C LEU A 182 -39.41 16.74 -30.67
N ARG A 183 -39.35 17.32 -31.88
CA ARG A 183 -38.63 16.70 -33.03
C ARG A 183 -37.14 16.49 -32.76
N LYS A 184 -36.52 17.34 -31.93
CA LYS A 184 -35.11 17.18 -31.56
C LYS A 184 -34.89 16.19 -30.42
N GLY A 185 -35.95 15.78 -29.71
CA GLY A 185 -35.85 14.85 -28.59
C GLY A 185 -35.06 15.42 -27.42
N ARG A 186 -34.44 14.56 -26.61
CA ARG A 186 -33.66 14.98 -25.44
C ARG A 186 -32.34 15.59 -25.87
N VAL A 187 -32.04 16.77 -25.33
CA VAL A 187 -30.78 17.47 -25.54
C VAL A 187 -30.25 17.91 -24.19
N THR A 188 -28.97 17.63 -23.93
CA THR A 188 -28.31 18.06 -22.70
C THR A 188 -28.20 19.59 -22.67
N PRO A 189 -28.61 20.26 -21.57
CA PRO A 189 -28.41 21.70 -21.41
C PRO A 189 -26.92 22.07 -21.35
N PRO A 190 -26.47 23.16 -21.99
CA PRO A 190 -25.05 23.48 -22.05
C PRO A 190 -24.35 23.69 -20.69
N HIS A 191 -25.03 24.24 -19.68
CA HIS A 191 -24.46 24.38 -18.33
C HIS A 191 -24.29 23.01 -17.65
N MET A 192 -25.21 22.06 -17.89
CA MET A 192 -25.11 20.69 -17.39
C MET A 192 -23.96 19.92 -18.02
N GLU A 193 -23.59 20.19 -19.28
CA GLU A 193 -22.40 19.59 -19.89
C GLU A 193 -21.14 19.96 -19.09
N ILE A 194 -20.95 21.26 -18.81
CA ILE A 194 -19.80 21.74 -18.01
C ILE A 194 -19.85 21.17 -16.59
N TRP A 195 -21.02 21.24 -15.94
CA TRP A 195 -21.19 20.73 -14.58
C TRP A 195 -20.85 19.24 -14.48
N ALA A 196 -21.32 18.44 -15.44
CA ALA A 196 -21.06 17.01 -15.48
C ALA A 196 -19.58 16.67 -15.72
N ASP A 197 -18.91 17.41 -16.60
CA ASP A 197 -17.47 17.25 -16.82
C ASP A 197 -16.67 17.51 -15.54
N VAL A 198 -16.93 18.64 -14.89
CA VAL A 198 -16.23 19.04 -13.66
C VAL A 198 -16.53 18.06 -12.52
N THR A 199 -17.77 17.60 -12.42
CA THR A 199 -18.18 16.58 -11.43
C THR A 199 -17.47 15.25 -11.67
N ALA A 200 -17.39 14.80 -12.93
CA ALA A 200 -16.70 13.58 -13.29
C ALA A 200 -15.20 13.66 -12.97
N ILE A 201 -14.55 14.76 -13.33
CA ILE A 201 -13.14 15.02 -13.02
C ILE A 201 -12.92 14.99 -11.50
N GLY A 202 -13.74 15.69 -10.73
CA GLY A 202 -13.65 15.71 -9.27
C GLY A 202 -13.81 14.33 -8.64
N HIS A 203 -14.79 13.54 -9.11
CA HIS A 203 -14.97 12.16 -8.69
C HIS A 203 -13.72 11.31 -8.99
N ASN A 204 -13.19 11.40 -10.22
CA ASN A 204 -12.09 10.57 -10.68
C ASN A 204 -10.79 10.86 -9.94
N VAL A 205 -10.52 12.12 -9.64
CA VAL A 205 -9.38 12.50 -8.80
C VAL A 205 -9.55 11.97 -7.36
N GLY A 206 -10.78 12.00 -6.83
CA GLY A 206 -11.10 11.35 -5.55
C GLY A 206 -10.89 9.84 -5.56
N SER A 207 -11.23 9.17 -6.66
CA SER A 207 -11.02 7.72 -6.84
C SER A 207 -9.55 7.33 -6.81
N ILE A 208 -8.64 8.14 -7.35
CA ILE A 208 -7.18 7.90 -7.28
C ILE A 208 -6.72 7.88 -5.82
N ARG A 209 -7.12 8.90 -5.04
CA ARG A 209 -6.81 8.96 -3.61
C ARG A 209 -7.38 7.76 -2.86
N LYS A 210 -8.64 7.40 -3.12
CA LYS A 210 -9.27 6.22 -2.53
C LYS A 210 -8.48 4.94 -2.83
N LEU A 211 -8.04 4.76 -4.07
CA LEU A 211 -7.25 3.60 -4.49
C LEU A 211 -5.87 3.55 -3.81
N SER A 212 -5.20 4.70 -3.67
CA SER A 212 -3.96 4.83 -2.90
C SER A 212 -4.14 4.40 -1.44
N ASP A 213 -5.19 4.89 -0.78
CA ASP A 213 -5.50 4.55 0.61
C ASP A 213 -5.80 3.06 0.79
N LEU A 214 -6.54 2.45 -0.15
CA LEU A 214 -6.84 1.02 -0.14
C LEU A 214 -5.58 0.18 -0.33
N ALA A 215 -4.73 0.54 -1.30
CA ALA A 215 -3.44 -0.12 -1.52
C ALA A 215 -2.54 -0.03 -0.27
N ARG A 216 -2.46 1.14 0.37
CA ARG A 216 -1.67 1.33 1.60
C ARG A 216 -2.19 0.50 2.76
N LYS A 217 -3.52 0.46 2.95
CA LYS A 217 -4.17 -0.36 3.98
C LYS A 217 -3.90 -1.85 3.76
N ALA A 218 -4.05 -2.33 2.54
CA ALA A 218 -3.77 -3.71 2.16
C ALA A 218 -2.29 -4.07 2.38
N GLY A 219 -1.38 -3.26 1.83
CA GLY A 219 0.07 -3.48 1.96
C GLY A 219 0.54 -3.48 3.41
N SER A 220 0.05 -2.54 4.22
CA SER A 220 0.37 -2.49 5.66
C SER A 220 -0.18 -3.68 6.44
N HIS A 221 -1.38 -4.16 6.08
CA HIS A 221 -1.97 -5.34 6.71
C HIS A 221 -1.22 -6.61 6.37
N ILE A 222 -0.91 -6.82 5.08
CA ILE A 222 -0.09 -7.94 4.62
C ILE A 222 1.30 -7.87 5.27
N PHE A 223 1.91 -6.69 5.36
CA PHE A 223 3.17 -6.51 6.08
C PHE A 223 3.07 -6.99 7.53
N ARG A 224 2.04 -6.57 8.28
CA ARG A 224 1.82 -7.03 9.66
C ARG A 224 1.60 -8.53 9.74
N LEU A 225 0.82 -9.12 8.84
CA LEU A 225 0.60 -10.57 8.79
C LEU A 225 1.91 -11.31 8.53
N LEU A 226 2.71 -10.85 7.57
CA LEU A 226 4.01 -11.44 7.26
C LEU A 226 5.04 -11.25 8.38
N GLU A 227 5.00 -10.13 9.12
CA GLU A 227 5.82 -9.93 10.32
C GLU A 227 5.35 -10.78 11.50
N HIS A 228 4.04 -11.03 11.67
CA HIS A 228 3.53 -11.94 12.70
C HIS A 228 3.74 -13.42 12.33
N GLN A 229 3.81 -13.74 11.04
CA GLN A 229 4.18 -15.07 10.53
C GLN A 229 5.68 -15.28 10.44
N ARG A 230 6.50 -14.23 10.62
CA ARG A 230 7.88 -14.50 11.01
C ARG A 230 7.76 -15.19 12.35
N PRO A 231 8.23 -16.45 12.49
CA PRO A 231 8.43 -16.95 13.83
C PRO A 231 9.25 -15.88 14.54
N LEU A 232 8.76 -15.41 15.69
CA LEU A 232 9.68 -14.90 16.71
C LEU A 232 10.86 -15.88 16.67
N PRO A 233 12.13 -15.43 16.55
CA PRO A 233 13.23 -16.36 16.70
C PRO A 233 12.88 -17.14 17.95
N VAL A 234 12.60 -18.45 17.79
CA VAL A 234 12.26 -19.29 18.92
C VAL A 234 13.45 -19.04 19.82
N ILE A 235 13.24 -18.34 20.93
CA ILE A 235 14.28 -18.20 21.94
C ILE A 235 14.27 -19.59 22.52
N GLY A 236 14.97 -20.50 21.84
CA GLY A 236 15.12 -21.83 22.33
C GLY A 236 15.87 -21.72 23.65
N THR A 237 15.55 -22.56 24.61
CA THR A 237 16.09 -22.39 25.97
C THR A 237 17.56 -22.81 26.07
N ASN A 238 18.11 -23.44 25.04
CA ASN A 238 19.34 -24.21 25.17
C ASN A 238 20.58 -23.38 24.85
N VAL A 239 21.67 -23.67 25.56
CA VAL A 239 23.01 -23.20 25.22
C VAL A 239 23.62 -24.20 24.24
N PHE A 240 23.82 -23.79 22.98
CA PHE A 240 24.52 -24.62 22.01
C PHE A 240 26.03 -24.57 22.24
N ILE A 241 26.69 -25.72 22.15
CA ILE A 241 28.14 -25.84 22.26
C ILE A 241 28.70 -26.46 20.97
N GLY A 242 29.29 -25.62 20.13
CA GLY A 242 30.04 -26.06 18.95
C GLY A 242 31.50 -26.32 19.31
N HIS A 243 32.11 -27.38 18.77
CA HIS A 243 33.47 -27.75 19.16
C HIS A 243 34.21 -28.60 18.13
N GLY A 244 35.53 -28.65 18.24
CA GLY A 244 36.41 -29.56 17.50
C GLY A 244 36.49 -30.97 18.11
N ARG A 245 37.64 -31.63 17.99
CA ARG A 245 37.89 -32.94 18.63
C ARG A 245 38.34 -32.81 20.09
N ALA A 246 38.92 -31.68 20.47
CA ALA A 246 39.46 -31.48 21.80
C ALA A 246 38.35 -31.58 22.87
N PRO A 247 38.63 -32.14 24.06
CA PRO A 247 37.60 -32.40 25.07
C PRO A 247 37.18 -31.15 25.87
N ALA A 248 37.77 -29.97 25.63
CA ALA A 248 37.55 -28.75 26.40
C ALA A 248 36.06 -28.37 26.53
N TRP A 249 35.26 -28.65 25.51
CA TRP A 249 33.81 -28.40 25.53
C TRP A 249 33.08 -29.14 26.65
N ARG A 250 33.60 -30.29 27.14
CA ARG A 250 32.97 -31.07 28.21
C ARG A 250 32.98 -30.31 29.52
N GLU A 251 34.09 -29.63 29.83
CA GLU A 251 34.18 -28.80 31.03
C GLU A 251 33.23 -27.61 30.96
N LEU A 252 33.10 -26.99 29.78
CA LEU A 252 32.12 -25.92 29.55
C LEU A 252 30.68 -26.43 29.72
N LYS A 253 30.40 -27.61 29.18
CA LYS A 253 29.11 -28.29 29.30
C LYS A 253 28.77 -28.59 30.76
N ASP A 254 29.71 -29.14 31.54
CA ASP A 254 29.52 -29.40 32.97
C ASP A 254 29.33 -28.09 33.76
N PHE A 255 30.03 -27.01 33.40
CA PHE A 255 29.79 -25.69 33.99
C PHE A 255 28.38 -25.16 33.71
N ILE A 256 27.90 -25.27 32.46
CA ILE A 256 26.55 -24.82 32.05
C ILE A 256 25.47 -25.66 32.73
N GLU A 257 25.62 -26.98 32.76
CA GLU A 257 24.63 -27.91 33.32
C GLU A 257 24.66 -27.92 34.86
N ASP A 258 25.81 -28.20 35.47
CA ASP A 258 25.88 -28.45 36.91
C ASP A 258 25.90 -27.16 37.74
N ARG A 259 26.59 -26.12 37.26
CA ARG A 259 26.75 -24.85 38.02
C ARG A 259 25.68 -23.82 37.68
N LEU A 260 25.25 -23.75 36.41
CA LEU A 260 24.25 -22.78 35.97
C LEU A 260 22.84 -23.37 35.79
N SER A 261 22.70 -24.71 35.79
CA SER A 261 21.41 -25.39 35.62
C SER A 261 20.67 -25.00 34.32
N LEU A 262 21.43 -24.72 33.25
CA LEU A 262 20.89 -24.38 31.94
C LEU A 262 20.87 -25.62 31.03
N PRO A 263 19.84 -25.78 30.19
CA PRO A 263 19.81 -26.84 29.20
C PRO A 263 20.84 -26.54 28.09
N TRP A 264 21.43 -27.60 27.53
CA TRP A 264 22.51 -27.49 26.56
C TRP A 264 22.36 -28.51 25.43
N ASP A 265 22.95 -28.20 24.28
CA ASP A 265 22.96 -29.08 23.09
C ASP A 265 24.37 -29.12 22.45
N GLU A 266 24.83 -30.30 22.03
CA GLU A 266 26.05 -30.50 21.23
C GLU A 266 25.80 -31.48 20.07
N PHE A 267 26.56 -31.32 18.98
CA PHE A 267 26.27 -31.93 17.69
C PHE A 267 26.50 -33.46 17.64
N ASN A 268 27.37 -34.02 18.50
CA ASN A 268 27.75 -35.45 18.50
C ASN A 268 26.86 -36.36 19.36
N ARG A 269 25.70 -35.90 19.82
CA ARG A 269 24.73 -36.79 20.48
C ARG A 269 24.21 -37.81 19.44
N VAL A 270 24.24 -39.10 19.82
CA VAL A 270 24.02 -40.26 18.93
C VAL A 270 22.89 -40.01 17.92
N PRO A 271 23.14 -40.13 16.59
CA PRO A 271 22.12 -39.91 15.57
C PRO A 271 20.93 -40.86 15.78
N ILE A 272 19.72 -40.30 15.79
CA ILE A 272 18.49 -41.09 15.77
C ILE A 272 18.29 -41.61 14.35
N ALA A 273 18.02 -42.92 14.21
CA ALA A 273 17.82 -43.54 12.90
C ALA A 273 16.72 -42.80 12.11
N GLY A 274 17.08 -42.31 10.91
CA GLY A 274 16.17 -41.61 10.01
C GLY A 274 16.27 -40.08 9.98
N VAL A 275 17.05 -39.46 10.88
CA VAL A 275 17.31 -38.00 10.87
C VAL A 275 18.64 -37.71 10.19
N THR A 276 18.64 -36.85 9.17
CA THR A 276 19.90 -36.42 8.53
C THR A 276 20.68 -35.48 9.43
N ASN A 277 22.02 -35.47 9.33
CA ASN A 277 22.88 -34.55 10.08
C ASN A 277 22.48 -33.07 9.88
N ILE A 278 21.99 -32.71 8.70
CA ILE A 278 21.52 -31.35 8.39
C ILE A 278 20.23 -31.03 9.14
N SER A 279 19.26 -31.96 9.15
CA SER A 279 17.99 -31.79 9.87
C SER A 279 18.22 -31.61 11.37
N ARG A 280 19.17 -32.35 11.96
CA ARG A 280 19.52 -32.21 13.37
C ARG A 280 20.17 -30.87 13.68
N LEU A 281 21.08 -30.42 12.82
CA LEU A 281 21.73 -29.11 12.97
C LEU A 281 20.72 -27.96 12.91
N LEU A 282 19.74 -28.03 12.01
CA LEU A 282 18.64 -27.05 11.92
C LEU A 282 17.77 -27.03 13.19
N GLU A 283 17.44 -28.21 13.73
CA GLU A 283 16.70 -28.32 14.99
C GLU A 283 17.45 -27.66 16.15
N MET A 284 18.76 -27.87 16.24
CA MET A 284 19.63 -27.27 17.27
C MET A 284 19.79 -25.75 17.09
N LEU A 285 19.80 -25.27 15.85
CA LEU A 285 19.79 -23.84 15.55
C LEU A 285 18.48 -23.17 15.98
N ASP A 286 17.36 -23.88 15.88
CA ASP A 286 16.05 -23.40 16.30
C ASP A 286 15.83 -23.53 17.83
N SER A 287 16.55 -24.44 18.51
CA SER A 287 16.48 -24.65 19.96
C SER A 287 17.47 -23.81 20.79
N ALA A 288 18.41 -23.10 20.15
CA ALA A 288 19.44 -22.33 20.86
C ALA A 288 19.00 -20.90 21.20
N SER A 289 19.17 -20.48 22.45
CA SER A 289 19.09 -19.06 22.86
C SER A 289 20.40 -18.33 22.62
N ILE A 290 21.50 -19.06 22.73
CA ILE A 290 22.87 -18.58 22.66
C ILE A 290 23.78 -19.76 22.24
N ALA A 291 24.89 -19.46 21.59
CA ALA A 291 25.88 -20.44 21.16
C ALA A 291 27.29 -20.05 21.62
N PHE A 292 28.01 -21.01 22.18
CA PHE A 292 29.45 -20.92 22.43
C PHE A 292 30.17 -21.88 21.50
N ILE A 293 31.14 -21.37 20.74
CA ILE A 293 31.94 -22.20 19.84
C ILE A 293 33.36 -22.26 20.37
N VAL A 294 33.76 -23.47 20.78
CA VAL A 294 35.09 -23.77 21.32
C VAL A 294 36.05 -24.02 20.18
N LEU A 295 37.02 -23.11 20.04
CA LEU A 295 38.04 -23.13 19.01
C LEU A 295 39.40 -23.43 19.66
N THR A 296 39.85 -24.68 19.54
CA THR A 296 41.13 -25.20 20.05
C THR A 296 42.14 -25.38 18.93
N ALA A 297 43.43 -25.33 19.25
CA ALA A 297 44.53 -25.51 18.31
C ALA A 297 44.65 -27.00 17.87
N GLU A 298 43.95 -27.39 16.80
CA GLU A 298 43.82 -28.81 16.40
C GLU A 298 44.48 -29.16 15.07
N ASP A 299 44.30 -28.32 14.05
CA ASP A 299 44.75 -28.61 12.69
C ASP A 299 46.01 -27.77 12.37
N GLU A 300 47.15 -28.43 12.20
CA GLU A 300 48.39 -27.79 11.77
C GLU A 300 48.33 -27.49 10.26
N THR A 301 48.63 -26.25 9.89
CA THR A 301 48.76 -25.82 8.49
C THR A 301 50.13 -26.14 7.93
N VAL A 302 50.23 -26.06 6.60
CA VAL A 302 51.51 -26.21 5.87
C VAL A 302 52.56 -25.19 6.34
N ASP A 303 52.12 -24.05 6.89
CA ASP A 303 52.97 -22.98 7.43
C ASP A 303 53.34 -23.16 8.91
N GLY A 304 53.00 -24.31 9.52
CA GLY A 304 53.32 -24.65 10.91
C GLY A 304 52.44 -23.94 11.96
N LYS A 305 51.35 -23.31 11.53
CA LYS A 305 50.40 -22.63 12.42
C LYS A 305 49.24 -23.54 12.75
N MET A 306 48.73 -23.44 13.98
CA MET A 306 47.62 -24.25 14.45
C MET A 306 46.29 -23.52 14.27
N HIS A 307 45.33 -24.13 13.58
CA HIS A 307 43.98 -23.61 13.43
C HIS A 307 42.95 -24.47 14.16
N ALA A 308 41.79 -23.86 14.41
CA ALA A 308 40.62 -24.58 14.83
C ALA A 308 40.12 -25.51 13.72
N ARG A 309 39.46 -26.59 14.14
CA ARG A 309 38.86 -27.56 13.24
C ARG A 309 37.85 -26.89 12.31
N MET A 310 37.91 -27.21 11.01
CA MET A 310 37.06 -26.59 9.99
C MET A 310 35.55 -26.69 10.29
N ASN A 311 35.11 -27.81 10.89
CA ASN A 311 33.70 -27.99 11.26
C ASN A 311 33.23 -26.96 12.31
N ALA A 312 34.07 -26.69 13.33
CA ALA A 312 33.74 -25.71 14.36
C ALA A 312 33.64 -24.29 13.76
N ILE A 313 34.46 -23.97 12.76
CA ILE A 313 34.37 -22.70 12.02
C ILE A 313 33.07 -22.61 11.22
N HIS A 314 32.69 -23.69 10.54
CA HIS A 314 31.43 -23.74 9.80
C HIS A 314 30.22 -23.56 10.72
N GLU A 315 30.22 -24.22 11.88
CA GLU A 315 29.17 -24.05 12.90
C GLU A 315 29.14 -22.63 13.46
N ALA A 316 30.29 -22.02 13.73
CA ALA A 316 30.37 -20.61 14.14
C ALA A 316 29.69 -19.68 13.13
N GLY A 317 29.99 -19.83 11.83
CA GLY A 317 29.36 -19.02 10.78
C GLY A 317 27.84 -19.24 10.71
N LEU A 318 27.39 -20.48 10.87
CA LEU A 318 25.97 -20.84 10.81
C LEU A 318 25.17 -20.26 11.99
N PHE A 319 25.69 -20.38 13.22
CA PHE A 319 25.06 -19.81 14.41
C PHE A 319 25.14 -18.29 14.45
N GLN A 320 26.22 -17.68 13.95
CA GLN A 320 26.28 -16.22 13.78
C GLN A 320 25.23 -15.72 12.78
N GLY A 321 24.99 -16.44 11.69
CA GLY A 321 23.93 -16.12 10.74
C GLY A 321 22.51 -16.23 11.33
N ARG A 322 22.31 -17.14 12.30
CA ARG A 322 20.99 -17.37 12.93
C ARG A 322 20.72 -16.50 14.15
N LEU A 323 21.67 -16.39 15.08
CA LEU A 323 21.53 -15.73 16.39
C LEU A 323 22.13 -14.32 16.44
N GLY A 324 22.97 -13.96 15.47
CA GLY A 324 23.73 -12.70 15.47
C GLY A 324 24.95 -12.73 16.39
N PHE A 325 25.82 -11.72 16.22
CA PHE A 325 27.15 -11.67 16.85
C PHE A 325 27.15 -11.52 18.38
N ASN A 326 26.07 -11.00 18.96
CA ASN A 326 25.95 -10.85 20.41
C ASN A 326 25.63 -12.18 21.11
N LYS A 327 25.09 -13.16 20.39
CA LYS A 327 24.61 -14.44 20.92
C LYS A 327 25.34 -15.66 20.39
N ALA A 328 26.27 -15.49 19.45
CA ALA A 328 27.16 -16.56 18.98
C ALA A 328 28.61 -16.17 19.29
N ILE A 329 29.14 -16.66 20.42
CA ILE A 329 30.41 -16.25 20.99
C ILE A 329 31.51 -17.29 20.71
N LEU A 330 32.66 -16.80 20.26
CA LEU A 330 33.84 -17.64 20.04
C LEU A 330 34.67 -17.74 21.32
N LEU A 331 34.91 -18.96 21.80
CA LEU A 331 35.86 -19.25 22.86
C LEU A 331 37.15 -19.72 22.19
N LEU A 332 38.17 -18.86 22.11
CA LEU A 332 39.42 -19.16 21.40
C LEU A 332 40.54 -19.53 22.38
N GLU A 333 41.13 -20.70 22.17
CA GLU A 333 42.31 -21.14 22.88
C GLU A 333 43.55 -20.32 22.46
N GLU A 334 44.37 -19.92 23.44
CA GLU A 334 45.68 -19.34 23.15
C GLU A 334 46.56 -20.31 22.36
N GLY A 335 47.13 -19.85 21.25
CA GLY A 335 47.90 -20.69 20.32
C GLY A 335 47.10 -21.18 19.12
N CYS A 336 45.77 -21.01 19.11
CA CYS A 336 44.95 -21.17 17.93
C CYS A 336 44.94 -19.87 17.10
N GLU A 337 45.24 -19.97 15.81
CA GLU A 337 45.24 -18.82 14.91
C GLU A 337 43.81 -18.35 14.59
N GLU A 338 43.66 -17.03 14.51
CA GLU A 338 42.41 -16.36 14.15
C GLU A 338 42.12 -16.47 12.66
N PHE A 339 40.83 -16.50 12.32
CA PHE A 339 40.39 -16.41 10.93
C PHE A 339 40.32 -14.95 10.50
N SER A 340 40.66 -14.66 9.24
CA SER A 340 40.85 -13.31 8.70
C SER A 340 39.62 -12.37 8.80
N ASN A 341 38.44 -12.90 9.13
CA ASN A 341 37.19 -12.15 9.22
C ASN A 341 36.70 -11.88 10.66
N VAL A 342 37.56 -12.02 11.69
CA VAL A 342 37.15 -11.88 13.11
C VAL A 342 37.07 -10.41 13.63
N GLN A 343 37.44 -9.42 12.81
CA GLN A 343 37.41 -8.01 13.21
C GLN A 343 35.97 -7.52 13.48
N GLY A 344 35.59 -7.46 14.75
CA GLY A 344 34.27 -7.01 15.23
C GLY A 344 33.44 -8.08 15.97
N LEU A 345 33.97 -9.29 16.18
CA LEU A 345 33.25 -10.40 16.82
C LEU A 345 33.40 -10.41 18.35
N GLY A 346 32.36 -10.88 19.04
CA GLY A 346 32.45 -11.25 20.45
C GLY A 346 33.33 -12.49 20.62
N GLN A 347 34.54 -12.30 21.17
CA GLN A 347 35.51 -13.35 21.42
C GLN A 347 35.92 -13.34 22.89
N VAL A 348 35.99 -14.53 23.48
CA VAL A 348 36.61 -14.74 24.79
C VAL A 348 37.80 -15.66 24.61
N ARG A 349 38.96 -15.26 25.13
CA ARG A 349 40.17 -16.07 25.06
C ARG A 349 40.36 -16.88 26.33
N PHE A 350 40.96 -18.05 26.22
CA PHE A 350 41.35 -18.86 27.37
C PHE A 350 42.75 -19.49 27.16
N PRO A 351 43.53 -19.69 28.23
CA PRO A 351 44.86 -20.31 28.15
C PRO A 351 44.78 -21.74 27.63
N SER A 352 45.82 -22.18 26.91
CA SER A 352 45.83 -23.55 26.36
C SER A 352 45.62 -24.62 27.43
N GLY A 353 44.69 -25.53 27.16
CA GLY A 353 44.29 -26.60 28.08
C GLY A 353 43.53 -26.14 29.33
N ASN A 354 43.12 -24.88 29.44
CA ASN A 354 42.40 -24.36 30.62
C ASN A 354 41.20 -23.48 30.25
N ILE A 355 40.14 -24.12 29.73
CA ILE A 355 38.90 -23.41 29.36
C ILE A 355 38.18 -22.80 30.57
N SER A 356 38.36 -23.37 31.78
CA SER A 356 37.71 -22.86 32.99
C SER A 356 38.04 -21.40 33.30
N ALA A 357 39.17 -20.89 32.80
CA ALA A 357 39.58 -19.50 32.95
C ALA A 357 38.58 -18.49 32.34
N CYS A 358 37.77 -18.90 31.35
CA CYS A 358 36.80 -18.02 30.70
C CYS A 358 35.37 -18.13 31.25
N PHE A 359 35.10 -19.00 32.24
CA PHE A 359 33.74 -19.28 32.70
C PHE A 359 33.02 -18.08 33.32
N GLU A 360 33.71 -17.20 34.03
CA GLU A 360 33.08 -15.98 34.56
C GLU A 360 32.69 -14.99 33.44
N GLU A 361 33.43 -14.97 32.32
CA GLU A 361 33.07 -14.16 31.17
C GLU A 361 31.90 -14.78 30.39
N VAL A 362 31.89 -16.12 30.23
CA VAL A 362 30.74 -16.89 29.70
C VAL A 362 29.48 -16.57 30.51
N ARG A 363 29.58 -16.56 31.85
CA ARG A 363 28.46 -16.21 32.73
C ARG A 363 27.97 -14.78 32.51
N ARG A 364 28.87 -13.81 32.43
CA ARG A 364 28.50 -12.40 32.16
C ARG A 364 27.80 -12.24 30.82
N VAL A 365 28.22 -12.98 29.80
CA VAL A 365 27.53 -13.00 28.50
C VAL A 365 26.11 -13.53 28.68
N LEU A 366 25.92 -14.64 29.41
CA LEU A 366 24.60 -15.22 29.66
C LEU A 366 23.67 -14.26 30.40
N GLU A 367 24.17 -13.57 31.44
CA GLU A 367 23.43 -12.54 32.19
C GLU A 367 23.10 -11.32 31.30
N ARG A 368 24.05 -10.87 30.47
CA ARG A 368 23.85 -9.74 29.53
C ARG A 368 22.75 -10.03 28.52
N GLU A 369 22.69 -11.25 28.01
CA GLU A 369 21.71 -11.68 27.00
C GLU A 369 20.39 -12.19 27.59
N GLY A 370 20.25 -12.19 28.93
CA GLY A 370 19.04 -12.60 29.65
C GLY A 370 18.74 -14.10 29.57
N VAL A 371 19.79 -14.93 29.46
CA VAL A 371 19.68 -16.41 29.46
C VAL A 371 19.83 -16.97 30.89
N LEU A 372 20.62 -16.30 31.73
CA LEU A 372 20.77 -16.52 33.17
C LEU A 372 20.18 -15.32 33.92
#